data_AF-A0A8I2FTV5-F1
#
_entry.id   AF-A0A8I2FTV5-F1
#
_cell.length_a   1.000
_cell.length_b   1.000
_cell.length_c   1.000
_cell.angle_alpha   90.00
_cell.angle_beta   90.00
_cell.angle_gamma   90.00
#
_symmetry.space_group_name_H-M   'P 1'
#
loop_
_entity.id
_entity.type
_entity.pdbx_description
1 polymer ?
#
loop_
_entity_poly.entity_id
_entity_poly.type
_entity_poly.pdbx_seq_one_letter_code
_entity_poly.pdbx_strand_id
1 'polypeptide(L)'
;MKKTIKVGLSVLGSLVILLLVYVLINLVDAGPARLDVEGNLDLSSFETYCLSVVGTPSFDKSNGYYRLWTLTEPSDVDIESDEVLLKYRRMHDPQFDMDKYRKEWLTNPNAWVAGKAKEYKGFYEPYMRKRREILKKHEDFDSSHHGEGTRDWTRRILTNKQSVLELISLYRVFLERYQKLVDSDMFKDFTFISYDTTFPHLLAWLQISKVYNTVHMLDALEGNWEKGISHILDHVELGKKAVKTGRSLIFNLVAKAVMKEALNALAALMNEPEFPKSLCKTIVDRLPPIGPDEFGTRIPLLLEGFFFCHQVEEGGLLLQKNRTQQYFCDFLSKLVNSEKIPPFKWESTPLEMKVKNGVFWWLQNPRGKSMFEDFLKRKGVRNLFTTVFKAYSLKAVYDMTRISAELHLAYQPGKPVEEILQGLDTYRSWVDLCTGKPYIWDSRKQILYSIGMDRDDDGGKVDRQTMDTDIILPVVLYIRNDS
;
A
#
# COMPACT_ATOMS: atom_id res chain seq x y z
N MET A 1 -51.25 -19.23 -46.54
CA MET A 1 -49.87 -18.95 -46.99
C MET A 1 -49.57 -17.46 -47.18
N LYS A 2 -50.27 -16.72 -48.06
CA LYS A 2 -50.01 -15.27 -48.30
C LYS A 2 -50.09 -14.38 -47.04
N LYS A 3 -51.05 -14.62 -46.14
CA LYS A 3 -51.21 -13.86 -44.88
C LYS A 3 -50.04 -14.07 -43.91
N THR A 4 -49.56 -15.31 -43.77
CA THR A 4 -48.42 -15.68 -42.93
C THR A 4 -47.12 -15.05 -43.42
N ILE A 5 -46.91 -15.03 -44.75
CA ILE A 5 -45.73 -14.39 -45.37
C ILE A 5 -45.74 -12.87 -45.13
N LYS A 6 -46.89 -12.21 -45.26
CA LYS A 6 -47.01 -10.76 -45.03
C LYS A 6 -46.74 -10.38 -43.57
N VAL A 7 -47.20 -11.18 -42.62
CA VAL A 7 -46.91 -10.99 -41.18
C VAL A 7 -45.42 -11.21 -40.91
N GLY A 8 -44.83 -12.28 -41.47
CA GLY A 8 -43.39 -12.55 -41.34
C GLY A 8 -42.52 -11.41 -41.86
N LEU A 9 -42.84 -10.86 -43.03
CA LEU A 9 -42.12 -9.72 -43.63
C LEU A 9 -42.26 -8.44 -42.80
N SER A 10 -43.44 -8.17 -42.22
CA SER A 10 -43.66 -7.00 -41.37
C SER A 10 -42.89 -7.09 -40.05
N VAL A 11 -42.81 -8.28 -39.45
CA VAL A 11 -42.01 -8.53 -38.24
C VAL A 11 -40.52 -8.37 -38.57
N LEU A 12 -40.05 -8.95 -39.67
CA LEU A 12 -38.66 -8.82 -40.10
C LEU A 12 -38.29 -7.35 -40.39
N GLY A 13 -39.15 -6.62 -41.09
CA GLY A 13 -38.94 -5.19 -41.36
C GLY A 13 -38.84 -4.36 -40.08
N SER A 14 -39.71 -4.65 -39.09
CA SER A 14 -39.68 -3.98 -37.78
C SER A 14 -38.39 -4.29 -37.01
N LEU A 15 -37.91 -5.54 -37.06
CA LEU A 15 -36.65 -5.94 -36.43
C LEU A 15 -35.44 -5.27 -37.09
N VAL A 16 -35.43 -5.14 -38.42
CA VAL A 16 -34.36 -4.43 -39.15
C VAL A 16 -34.36 -2.94 -38.78
N ILE A 17 -35.52 -2.29 -38.70
CA ILE A 17 -35.61 -0.88 -38.27
C ILE A 17 -35.11 -0.74 -36.83
N LEU A 18 -35.52 -1.61 -35.92
CA LEU A 18 -35.03 -1.61 -34.53
C LEU A 18 -33.51 -1.81 -34.46
N LEU A 19 -32.96 -2.70 -35.28
CA LEU A 19 -31.52 -2.93 -35.38
C LEU A 19 -30.79 -1.70 -35.93
N LEU A 20 -31.32 -1.03 -36.95
CA LEU A 20 -30.73 0.18 -37.52
C LEU A 20 -30.80 1.35 -36.54
N VAL A 21 -31.93 1.53 -35.84
CA VAL A 21 -32.06 2.52 -34.75
C VAL A 21 -31.06 2.21 -33.63
N TYR A 22 -30.91 0.93 -33.26
CA TYR A 22 -29.91 0.50 -32.30
C TYR A 22 -28.49 0.84 -32.76
N VAL A 23 -28.12 0.51 -34.00
CA VAL A 23 -26.80 0.82 -34.57
C VAL A 23 -26.57 2.34 -34.62
N LEU A 24 -27.56 3.13 -35.04
CA LEU A 24 -27.46 4.59 -35.09
C LEU A 24 -27.31 5.23 -33.71
N ILE A 25 -28.10 4.82 -32.72
CA ILE A 25 -27.94 5.27 -31.32
C ILE A 25 -26.53 4.92 -30.82
N ASN A 26 -26.03 3.74 -31.15
CA ASN A 26 -24.70 3.31 -30.73
C ASN A 26 -23.54 3.96 -31.52
N LEU A 27 -23.77 4.45 -32.74
CA LEU A 27 -22.78 5.17 -33.56
C LEU A 27 -22.70 6.66 -33.21
N VAL A 28 -23.84 7.34 -33.04
CA VAL A 28 -23.91 8.78 -32.73
C VAL A 28 -23.28 9.07 -31.36
N ASP A 29 -23.45 8.14 -30.43
CA ASP A 29 -23.01 8.25 -29.04
C ASP A 29 -21.70 7.45 -28.83
N ALA A 30 -20.99 7.12 -29.92
CA ALA A 30 -19.61 6.63 -29.96
C ALA A 30 -18.64 7.67 -30.54
N GLY A 31 -18.98 8.95 -30.44
CA GLY A 31 -18.03 10.03 -30.71
C GLY A 31 -16.70 9.76 -29.98
N PRO A 32 -15.56 10.25 -30.52
CA PRO A 32 -14.28 10.13 -29.83
C PRO A 32 -14.46 10.60 -28.40
N ALA A 33 -13.92 9.87 -27.42
CA ALA A 33 -14.03 10.26 -26.02
C ALA A 33 -13.59 11.73 -25.89
N ARG A 34 -14.57 12.62 -25.73
CA ARG A 34 -14.37 14.07 -25.63
C ARG A 34 -14.90 14.46 -24.27
N LEU A 35 -14.00 14.96 -23.43
CA LEU A 35 -14.28 15.46 -22.10
C LEU A 35 -14.00 16.95 -22.06
N ASP A 36 -14.90 17.66 -21.38
CA ASP A 36 -14.94 19.09 -21.15
C ASP A 36 -13.92 19.52 -20.07
N VAL A 37 -13.48 20.77 -20.19
CA VAL A 37 -12.41 21.54 -19.56
C VAL A 37 -12.56 21.70 -18.04
N GLU A 38 -13.66 21.27 -17.43
CA GLU A 38 -13.94 21.47 -15.99
C GLU A 38 -13.44 20.36 -15.03
N GLY A 39 -12.45 19.56 -15.44
CA GLY A 39 -11.69 18.72 -14.49
C GLY A 39 -11.80 17.21 -14.65
N ASN A 40 -12.12 16.72 -15.85
CA ASN A 40 -12.02 15.31 -16.20
C ASN A 40 -10.70 15.03 -16.96
N LEU A 41 -9.99 13.98 -16.58
CA LEU A 41 -8.74 13.56 -17.22
C LEU A 41 -8.96 13.30 -18.73
N ASP A 42 -8.38 14.14 -19.60
CA ASP A 42 -8.26 13.86 -21.05
C ASP A 42 -7.38 12.62 -21.22
N LEU A 43 -7.82 11.59 -21.93
CA LEU A 43 -7.08 10.33 -22.09
C LEU A 43 -5.70 10.54 -22.74
N SER A 44 -5.54 11.50 -23.65
CA SER A 44 -4.25 11.82 -24.26
C SER A 44 -3.34 12.57 -23.28
N SER A 45 -3.89 13.50 -22.50
CA SER A 45 -3.22 14.10 -21.34
C SER A 45 -2.93 13.07 -20.24
N PHE A 46 -3.74 12.02 -20.10
CA PHE A 46 -3.63 11.00 -19.07
C PHE A 46 -2.57 9.99 -19.43
N GLU A 47 -2.50 9.56 -20.69
CA GLU A 47 -1.39 8.77 -21.21
C GLU A 47 -0.08 9.56 -21.08
N THR A 48 -0.08 10.82 -21.52
CA THR A 48 1.08 11.70 -21.37
C THR A 48 1.47 11.86 -19.89
N TYR A 49 0.48 12.01 -19.00
CA TYR A 49 0.68 12.09 -17.57
C TYR A 49 1.23 10.77 -17.00
N CYS A 50 0.66 9.62 -17.34
CA CYS A 50 1.13 8.31 -16.93
C CYS A 50 2.57 8.09 -17.40
N LEU A 51 2.90 8.41 -18.65
CA LEU A 51 4.25 8.35 -19.19
C LEU A 51 5.20 9.33 -18.46
N SER A 52 4.72 10.53 -18.12
CA SER A 52 5.51 11.51 -17.35
C SER A 52 5.79 11.05 -15.91
N VAL A 53 4.84 10.36 -15.29
CA VAL A 53 4.94 9.81 -13.92
C VAL A 53 5.84 8.57 -13.91
N VAL A 54 5.80 7.77 -14.98
CA VAL A 54 6.70 6.65 -15.19
C VAL A 54 8.14 7.16 -15.28
N GLY A 55 8.43 8.20 -16.08
CA GLY A 55 9.79 8.72 -16.22
C GLY A 55 10.78 7.67 -16.76
N THR A 56 12.07 8.00 -16.80
CA THR A 56 13.10 7.06 -17.26
C THR A 56 13.54 6.12 -16.13
N PRO A 57 13.61 4.80 -16.38
CA PRO A 57 14.08 3.86 -15.37
C PRO A 57 15.55 4.14 -15.05
N SER A 58 15.88 4.15 -13.76
CA SER A 58 17.27 4.26 -13.30
C SER A 58 17.72 2.89 -12.80
N PHE A 59 18.72 2.31 -13.46
CA PHE A 59 19.37 1.09 -12.99
C PHE A 59 20.68 1.39 -12.26
N ASP A 60 20.80 2.57 -11.67
CA ASP A 60 21.97 2.86 -10.85
C ASP A 60 22.00 1.92 -9.63
N LYS A 61 23.18 1.45 -9.23
CA LYS A 61 23.36 0.63 -8.03
C LYS A 61 22.94 1.40 -6.76
N SER A 62 22.93 2.73 -6.79
CA SER A 62 22.39 3.60 -5.73
C SER A 62 20.86 3.70 -5.71
N ASN A 63 20.15 3.19 -6.72
CA ASN A 63 18.69 3.20 -6.72
C ASN A 63 18.15 2.17 -5.71
N GLY A 64 17.35 2.62 -4.74
CA GLY A 64 16.69 1.75 -3.78
C GLY A 64 15.83 0.67 -4.43
N TYR A 65 15.18 0.95 -5.58
CA TYR A 65 14.42 -0.10 -6.25
C TYR A 65 15.32 -1.24 -6.77
N TYR A 66 16.51 -0.94 -7.30
CA TYR A 66 17.51 -1.98 -7.62
C TYR A 66 17.93 -2.76 -6.37
N ARG A 67 18.26 -2.06 -5.28
CA ARG A 67 18.65 -2.71 -4.01
C ARG A 67 17.58 -3.65 -3.49
N LEU A 68 16.32 -3.29 -3.63
CA LEU A 68 15.18 -4.13 -3.27
C LEU A 68 15.18 -5.46 -4.04
N TRP A 69 15.46 -5.45 -5.34
CA TRP A 69 15.60 -6.67 -6.13
C TRP A 69 16.74 -7.56 -5.62
N THR A 70 17.88 -6.96 -5.27
CA THR A 70 19.06 -7.68 -4.78
C THR A 70 18.86 -8.38 -3.43
N LEU A 71 17.80 -8.04 -2.68
CA LEU A 71 17.45 -8.76 -1.45
C LEU A 71 17.11 -10.23 -1.71
N THR A 72 16.73 -10.57 -2.95
CA THR A 72 16.33 -11.92 -3.35
C THR A 72 17.48 -12.74 -3.94
N GLU A 73 18.63 -12.13 -4.18
CA GLU A 73 19.79 -12.82 -4.75
C GLU A 73 20.46 -13.72 -3.71
N PRO A 74 21.12 -14.82 -4.13
CA PRO A 74 21.91 -15.68 -3.26
C PRO A 74 22.88 -14.92 -2.36
N SER A 75 23.12 -15.39 -1.14
CA SER A 75 23.97 -14.67 -0.17
C SER A 75 25.44 -14.56 -0.64
N ASP A 76 25.87 -15.49 -1.48
CA ASP A 76 27.18 -15.57 -2.11
C ASP A 76 27.29 -14.76 -3.42
N VAL A 77 26.18 -14.25 -3.95
CA VAL A 77 26.18 -13.41 -5.16
C VAL A 77 26.65 -12.00 -4.83
N ASP A 78 27.60 -11.51 -5.62
CA ASP A 78 28.02 -10.10 -5.60
C ASP A 78 26.96 -9.21 -6.27
N ILE A 79 26.15 -8.57 -5.42
CA ILE A 79 25.10 -7.65 -5.84
C ILE A 79 25.63 -6.31 -6.37
N GLU A 80 26.94 -6.08 -6.31
CA GLU A 80 27.59 -4.94 -6.96
C GLU A 80 28.15 -5.30 -8.34
N SER A 81 28.06 -6.54 -8.78
CA SER A 81 28.55 -6.95 -10.09
C SER A 81 27.71 -6.37 -11.23
N ASP A 82 28.36 -6.12 -12.37
CA ASP A 82 27.66 -5.68 -13.58
C ASP A 82 26.76 -6.78 -14.17
N GLU A 83 27.02 -8.04 -13.84
CA GLU A 83 26.19 -9.17 -14.23
C GLU A 83 24.78 -9.09 -13.61
N VAL A 84 24.70 -8.87 -12.29
CA VAL A 84 23.43 -8.68 -11.57
C VAL A 84 22.70 -7.44 -12.08
N LEU A 85 23.44 -6.37 -12.37
CA LEU A 85 22.87 -5.15 -12.94
C LEU A 85 22.29 -5.38 -14.35
N LEU A 86 23.02 -6.06 -15.23
CA LEU A 86 22.57 -6.40 -16.58
C LEU A 86 21.34 -7.30 -16.57
N LYS A 87 21.25 -8.25 -15.62
CA LYS A 87 20.06 -9.09 -15.41
C LYS A 87 18.80 -8.26 -15.26
N TYR A 88 18.81 -7.21 -14.42
CA TYR A 88 17.61 -6.38 -14.22
C TYR A 88 17.36 -5.37 -15.34
N ARG A 89 18.40 -4.86 -15.99
CA ARG A 89 18.24 -4.01 -17.19
C ARG A 89 17.48 -4.74 -18.31
N ARG A 90 17.71 -6.04 -18.46
CA ARG A 90 17.01 -6.86 -19.47
C ARG A 90 15.50 -6.94 -19.26
N MET A 91 15.01 -6.84 -18.02
CA MET A 91 13.57 -6.84 -17.73
C MET A 91 12.83 -5.62 -18.32
N HIS A 92 13.58 -4.63 -18.80
CA HIS A 92 13.07 -3.42 -19.43
C HIS A 92 13.28 -3.33 -20.93
N ASP A 93 13.98 -4.30 -21.50
CA ASP A 93 14.14 -4.38 -22.95
C ASP A 93 12.79 -4.83 -23.55
N PRO A 94 12.15 -4.03 -24.42
CA PRO A 94 10.88 -4.39 -25.05
C PRO A 94 10.93 -5.69 -25.85
N GLN A 95 12.12 -6.14 -26.26
CA GLN A 95 12.33 -7.39 -26.97
C GLN A 95 12.58 -8.58 -26.04
N PHE A 96 12.78 -8.32 -24.74
CA PHE A 96 13.00 -9.37 -23.77
C PHE A 96 11.72 -10.14 -23.54
N ASP A 97 11.81 -11.46 -23.70
CA ASP A 97 10.70 -12.38 -23.50
C ASP A 97 10.38 -12.48 -22.01
N MET A 98 9.60 -11.51 -21.51
CA MET A 98 9.15 -11.43 -20.13
C MET A 98 8.35 -12.68 -19.73
N ASP A 99 7.66 -13.33 -20.67
CA ASP A 99 6.93 -14.57 -20.40
C ASP A 99 7.86 -15.76 -20.15
N LYS A 100 8.93 -15.89 -20.95
CA LYS A 100 9.98 -16.88 -20.72
C LYS A 100 10.70 -16.60 -19.41
N TYR A 101 11.11 -15.35 -19.18
CA TYR A 101 11.78 -14.97 -17.94
C TYR A 101 10.87 -15.15 -16.72
N ARG A 102 9.58 -14.83 -16.83
CA ARG A 102 8.55 -15.12 -15.83
C ARG A 102 8.41 -16.62 -15.58
N LYS A 103 8.45 -17.46 -16.60
CA LYS A 103 8.43 -18.93 -16.42
C LYS A 103 9.69 -19.41 -15.67
N GLU A 104 10.83 -18.76 -15.90
CA GLU A 104 12.10 -19.01 -15.20
C GLU A 104 12.09 -18.49 -13.75
N TRP A 105 11.50 -17.32 -13.47
CA TRP A 105 11.46 -16.67 -12.15
C TRP A 105 10.26 -17.07 -11.28
N LEU A 106 9.04 -16.99 -11.82
CA LEU A 106 7.79 -17.18 -11.07
C LEU A 106 7.39 -18.65 -10.94
N THR A 107 7.95 -19.57 -11.73
CA THR A 107 7.59 -21.00 -11.73
C THR A 107 6.08 -21.23 -11.70
N ASN A 108 5.49 -21.19 -12.89
CA ASN A 108 4.16 -21.72 -13.24
C ASN A 108 3.53 -22.64 -12.15
N PRO A 109 2.33 -22.36 -11.63
CA PRO A 109 1.62 -23.26 -10.71
C PRO A 109 1.51 -24.70 -11.23
N ASN A 110 1.50 -24.90 -12.56
CA ASN A 110 1.48 -26.21 -13.20
C ASN A 110 2.89 -26.83 -13.40
N ALA A 111 3.98 -26.08 -13.18
CA ALA A 111 5.35 -26.62 -13.12
C ALA A 111 5.68 -27.37 -11.82
N TRP A 112 4.73 -27.46 -10.88
CA TRP A 112 4.77 -28.43 -9.78
C TRP A 112 5.00 -29.87 -10.26
N VAL A 113 4.62 -30.16 -11.51
CA VAL A 113 4.74 -31.48 -12.13
C VAL A 113 6.09 -31.69 -12.84
N ALA A 114 6.89 -30.64 -13.09
CA ALA A 114 8.06 -30.70 -13.99
C ALA A 114 9.43 -30.44 -13.34
N GLY A 115 9.54 -30.42 -12.01
CA GLY A 115 10.83 -30.54 -11.29
C GLY A 115 11.78 -29.33 -11.28
N LYS A 116 11.58 -28.31 -12.12
CA LYS A 116 12.46 -27.11 -12.18
C LYS A 116 12.07 -25.95 -11.24
N ALA A 117 10.92 -26.03 -10.57
CA ALA A 117 10.49 -25.03 -9.59
C ALA A 117 11.25 -25.04 -8.24
N LYS A 118 12.23 -25.94 -8.09
CA LYS A 118 13.00 -26.12 -6.86
C LYS A 118 14.05 -25.04 -6.61
N GLU A 119 14.54 -24.33 -7.62
CA GLU A 119 15.73 -23.48 -7.48
C GLU A 119 15.43 -22.13 -6.80
N TYR A 120 14.36 -21.42 -7.20
CA TYR A 120 14.02 -20.12 -6.60
C TYR A 120 13.28 -20.23 -5.26
N LYS A 121 12.34 -21.18 -5.14
CA LYS A 121 11.75 -21.53 -3.84
C LYS A 121 12.84 -22.02 -2.88
N GLY A 122 13.81 -22.78 -3.40
CA GLY A 122 14.95 -23.30 -2.65
C GLY A 122 15.88 -22.25 -2.04
N PHE A 123 15.89 -21.00 -2.50
CA PHE A 123 16.77 -19.98 -1.92
C PHE A 123 16.17 -19.35 -0.66
N TYR A 124 14.94 -18.81 -0.74
CA TYR A 124 14.32 -18.12 0.40
C TYR A 124 13.59 -19.08 1.35
N GLU A 125 13.13 -20.23 0.87
CA GLU A 125 12.38 -21.20 1.68
C GLU A 125 13.22 -21.76 2.85
N PRO A 126 14.52 -22.08 2.72
CA PRO A 126 15.35 -22.47 3.86
C PRO A 126 15.44 -21.37 4.93
N TYR A 127 15.64 -20.11 4.54
CA TYR A 127 15.67 -19.00 5.50
C TYR A 127 14.31 -18.76 6.15
N MET A 128 13.21 -18.86 5.39
CA MET A 128 11.84 -18.75 5.91
C MET A 128 11.45 -19.94 6.79
N ARG A 129 11.93 -21.14 6.45
CA ARG A 129 11.72 -22.36 7.24
C ARG A 129 12.50 -22.28 8.54
N LYS A 130 13.79 -21.95 8.47
CA LYS A 130 14.65 -21.78 9.66
C LYS A 130 14.19 -20.61 10.52
N ARG A 131 13.74 -19.50 9.92
CA ARG A 131 13.02 -18.43 10.62
C ARG A 131 11.82 -19.02 11.36
N ARG A 132 10.88 -19.66 10.67
CA ARG A 132 9.71 -20.29 11.32
C ARG A 132 10.12 -21.29 12.41
N GLU A 133 11.19 -22.04 12.26
CA GLU A 133 11.71 -22.95 13.30
C GLU A 133 12.22 -22.19 14.52
N ILE A 134 12.98 -21.12 14.34
CA ILE A 134 13.42 -20.23 15.43
C ILE A 134 12.18 -19.62 16.10
N LEU A 135 11.26 -19.05 15.34
CA LEU A 135 10.07 -18.40 15.91
C LEU A 135 9.12 -19.40 16.60
N LYS A 136 8.97 -20.62 16.07
CA LYS A 136 8.19 -21.69 16.72
C LYS A 136 8.77 -22.16 18.05
N LYS A 137 10.11 -22.11 18.22
CA LYS A 137 10.73 -22.40 19.53
C LYS A 137 10.35 -21.35 20.58
N HIS A 138 9.84 -20.20 20.15
CA HIS A 138 9.55 -19.03 20.95
C HIS A 138 8.14 -18.53 20.59
N GLU A 139 7.11 -19.33 20.90
CA GLU A 139 5.72 -19.12 20.47
C GLU A 139 5.21 -17.69 20.71
N ASP A 140 5.72 -17.01 21.74
CA ASP A 140 5.38 -15.61 22.07
C ASP A 140 5.87 -14.58 21.03
N PHE A 141 6.92 -14.92 20.27
CA PHE A 141 7.57 -14.02 19.31
C PHE A 141 6.93 -14.07 17.91
N ASP A 142 6.37 -15.21 17.47
CA ASP A 142 5.71 -15.34 16.14
C ASP A 142 4.27 -14.85 16.13
N SER A 143 3.67 -14.56 17.30
CA SER A 143 2.30 -14.07 17.35
C SER A 143 2.21 -12.75 16.59
N SER A 144 1.71 -12.85 15.37
CA SER A 144 1.59 -11.77 14.41
C SER A 144 0.77 -10.64 15.02
N HIS A 145 1.44 -9.66 15.64
CA HIS A 145 1.28 -8.19 15.68
C HIS A 145 -0.13 -7.56 15.53
N HIS A 146 -1.21 -8.32 15.62
CA HIS A 146 -2.51 -7.92 15.08
C HIS A 146 -3.56 -7.67 16.17
N GLY A 147 -3.19 -7.59 17.45
CA GLY A 147 -4.05 -6.88 18.41
C GLY A 147 -3.82 -7.10 19.89
N GLU A 148 -2.85 -7.90 20.32
CA GLU A 148 -2.19 -7.58 21.59
C GLU A 148 -1.20 -6.47 21.25
N GLY A 149 -1.53 -5.23 21.61
CA GLY A 149 -0.90 -4.03 21.06
C GLY A 149 0.63 -4.01 21.15
N THR A 150 1.26 -3.01 20.52
CA THR A 150 2.71 -2.75 20.58
C THR A 150 3.31 -2.70 22.00
N ARG A 151 2.46 -2.69 23.03
CA ARG A 151 2.76 -2.68 24.48
C ARG A 151 3.70 -3.78 24.96
N ASP A 152 3.92 -4.86 24.21
CA ASP A 152 4.77 -5.97 24.65
C ASP A 152 5.92 -6.27 23.68
N TRP A 153 6.14 -5.44 22.64
CA TRP A 153 7.15 -5.74 21.63
C TRP A 153 8.58 -5.73 22.20
N THR A 154 8.94 -4.67 22.92
CA THR A 154 10.24 -4.53 23.60
C THR A 154 10.49 -5.65 24.60
N ARG A 155 9.50 -5.98 25.45
CA ARG A 155 9.57 -7.11 26.38
C ARG A 155 9.77 -8.43 25.64
N ARG A 156 9.03 -8.70 24.57
CA ARG A 156 9.21 -9.93 23.76
C ARG A 156 10.60 -10.01 23.15
N ILE A 157 11.17 -8.90 22.69
CA ILE A 157 12.55 -8.85 22.18
C ILE A 157 13.53 -9.21 23.29
N LEU A 158 13.40 -8.64 24.49
CA LEU A 158 14.27 -8.94 25.62
C LEU A 158 14.14 -10.38 26.11
N THR A 159 12.91 -10.87 26.29
CA THR A 159 12.62 -12.26 26.69
C THR A 159 13.19 -13.27 25.69
N ASN A 160 13.17 -12.94 24.39
CA ASN A 160 13.65 -13.80 23.31
C ASN A 160 14.97 -13.32 22.70
N LYS A 161 15.81 -12.61 23.48
CA LYS A 161 17.05 -11.98 23.00
C LYS A 161 17.96 -12.97 22.25
N GLN A 162 18.13 -14.18 22.79
CA GLN A 162 18.98 -15.19 22.15
C GLN A 162 18.47 -15.58 20.75
N SER A 163 17.17 -15.73 20.59
CA SER A 163 16.51 -16.04 19.31
C SER A 163 16.66 -14.89 18.32
N VAL A 164 16.59 -13.65 18.80
CA VAL A 164 16.86 -12.45 17.99
C VAL A 164 18.31 -12.45 17.51
N LEU A 165 19.29 -12.75 18.37
CA LEU A 165 20.71 -12.85 17.99
C LEU A 165 20.94 -13.97 16.96
N GLU A 166 20.26 -15.12 17.10
CA GLU A 166 20.28 -16.19 16.10
C GLU A 166 19.70 -15.74 14.75
N LEU A 167 18.59 -14.99 14.76
CA LEU A 167 18.01 -14.40 13.56
C LEU A 167 18.96 -13.40 12.91
N ILE A 168 19.61 -12.52 13.69
CA ILE A 168 20.60 -11.57 13.19
C ILE A 168 21.72 -12.32 12.46
N SER A 169 22.27 -13.36 13.08
CA SER A 169 23.33 -14.17 12.46
C SER A 169 22.86 -14.83 11.16
N LEU A 170 21.65 -15.38 11.16
CA LEU A 170 21.04 -16.02 10.00
C LEU A 170 20.78 -15.02 8.85
N TYR A 171 20.36 -13.80 9.17
CA TYR A 171 19.99 -12.77 8.20
C TYR A 171 21.10 -11.76 7.90
N ARG A 172 22.31 -11.92 8.45
CA ARG A 172 23.42 -10.93 8.36
C ARG A 172 23.59 -10.34 6.96
N VAL A 173 23.79 -11.18 5.95
CA VAL A 173 24.00 -10.73 4.56
C VAL A 173 22.79 -9.95 4.04
N PHE A 174 21.57 -10.39 4.35
CA PHE A 174 20.36 -9.68 3.94
C PHE A 174 20.18 -8.36 4.67
N LEU A 175 20.54 -8.28 5.95
CA LEU A 175 20.51 -7.05 6.73
C LEU A 175 21.53 -6.04 6.21
N GLU A 176 22.72 -6.47 5.80
CA GLU A 176 23.72 -5.60 5.15
C GLU A 176 23.20 -5.06 3.80
N ARG A 177 22.57 -5.91 2.99
CA ARG A 177 21.92 -5.47 1.74
C ARG A 177 20.73 -4.56 2.00
N TYR A 178 19.98 -4.82 3.06
CA TYR A 178 18.84 -4.01 3.47
C TYR A 178 19.30 -2.64 3.97
N GLN A 179 20.42 -2.56 4.68
CA GLN A 179 21.01 -1.29 5.07
C GLN A 179 21.36 -0.45 3.83
N LYS A 180 21.99 -1.04 2.80
CA LYS A 180 22.23 -0.34 1.52
C LYS A 180 20.94 0.14 0.85
N LEU A 181 19.84 -0.60 0.99
CA LEU A 181 18.53 -0.18 0.53
C LEU A 181 18.01 1.03 1.33
N VAL A 182 18.12 0.99 2.65
CA VAL A 182 17.74 2.10 3.55
C VAL A 182 18.55 3.36 3.25
N ASP A 183 19.86 3.20 3.01
CA ASP A 183 20.80 4.29 2.71
C ASP A 183 20.68 4.83 1.28
N SER A 184 19.78 4.30 0.46
CA SER A 184 19.63 4.74 -0.92
C SER A 184 19.10 6.17 -0.99
N ASP A 185 19.84 7.04 -1.69
CA ASP A 185 19.47 8.45 -1.87
C ASP A 185 18.16 8.59 -2.64
N MET A 186 18.00 7.79 -3.69
CA MET A 186 16.82 7.78 -4.54
C MET A 186 16.13 6.42 -4.53
N PHE A 187 14.81 6.46 -4.70
CA PHE A 187 14.00 5.27 -4.93
C PHE A 187 13.19 5.50 -6.19
N LYS A 188 13.63 4.96 -7.33
CA LYS A 188 12.93 5.08 -8.61
C LYS A 188 12.39 3.71 -8.98
N ASP A 189 11.13 3.47 -8.61
CA ASP A 189 10.40 2.30 -9.05
C ASP A 189 10.41 2.26 -10.57
N PHE A 190 10.89 1.14 -11.12
CA PHE A 190 10.91 0.88 -12.55
C PHE A 190 9.96 -0.26 -12.95
N THR A 191 9.08 -0.74 -12.08
CA THR A 191 8.05 -1.74 -12.41
C THR A 191 7.35 -1.39 -13.73
N PHE A 192 7.30 -2.36 -14.66
CA PHE A 192 6.45 -2.26 -15.84
C PHE A 192 4.98 -2.29 -15.38
N ILE A 193 4.12 -1.46 -15.95
CA ILE A 193 2.74 -1.39 -15.48
C ILE A 193 1.97 -2.48 -16.20
N SER A 194 2.00 -3.70 -15.67
CA SER A 194 1.17 -4.82 -16.16
C SER A 194 0.76 -5.77 -15.04
N TYR A 195 -0.37 -6.46 -15.23
CA TYR A 195 -0.91 -7.41 -14.25
C TYR A 195 0.01 -8.62 -13.99
N ASP A 196 0.89 -8.92 -14.95
CA ASP A 196 1.84 -10.03 -14.93
C ASP A 196 3.27 -9.59 -14.62
N THR A 197 3.48 -8.31 -14.28
CA THR A 197 4.81 -7.82 -13.94
C THR A 197 5.36 -8.55 -12.73
N THR A 198 6.63 -8.92 -12.83
CA THR A 198 7.41 -9.48 -11.74
C THR A 198 7.76 -8.38 -10.74
N PHE A 199 7.42 -8.60 -9.48
CA PHE A 199 7.87 -7.77 -8.39
C PHE A 199 9.12 -8.38 -7.75
N PRO A 200 10.03 -7.56 -7.19
CA PRO A 200 10.98 -8.09 -6.23
C PRO A 200 10.18 -8.77 -5.11
N HIS A 201 10.73 -9.77 -4.45
CA HIS A 201 9.96 -10.59 -3.51
C HIS A 201 9.46 -9.73 -2.33
N LEU A 202 8.28 -9.11 -2.46
CA LEU A 202 7.76 -8.10 -1.54
C LEU A 202 7.52 -8.67 -0.14
N LEU A 203 7.24 -9.97 -0.08
CA LEU A 203 7.19 -10.70 1.19
C LEU A 203 8.58 -10.78 1.85
N ALA A 204 9.65 -10.93 1.08
CA ALA A 204 11.00 -10.96 1.62
C ALA A 204 11.37 -9.58 2.16
N TRP A 205 11.03 -8.53 1.42
CA TRP A 205 11.15 -7.16 1.90
C TRP A 205 10.46 -6.96 3.25
N LEU A 206 9.17 -7.28 3.34
CA LEU A 206 8.41 -7.13 4.59
C LEU A 206 8.97 -7.99 5.74
N GLN A 207 9.53 -9.16 5.45
CA GLN A 207 10.13 -9.99 6.49
C GLN A 207 11.48 -9.44 6.96
N ILE A 208 12.35 -9.04 6.03
CA ILE A 208 13.64 -8.44 6.39
C ILE A 208 13.41 -7.12 7.14
N SER A 209 12.43 -6.30 6.73
CA SER A 209 12.12 -5.04 7.39
C SER A 209 11.74 -5.23 8.87
N LYS A 210 10.99 -6.29 9.19
CA LYS A 210 10.65 -6.66 10.58
C LYS A 210 11.88 -7.09 11.37
N VAL A 211 12.75 -7.90 10.77
CA VAL A 211 14.02 -8.29 11.41
C VAL A 211 14.88 -7.06 11.64
N TYR A 212 15.03 -6.18 10.65
CA TYR A 212 15.79 -4.93 10.74
C TYR A 212 15.30 -4.04 11.90
N ASN A 213 13.99 -3.81 12.02
CA ASN A 213 13.43 -3.08 13.17
C ASN A 213 13.74 -3.79 14.49
N THR A 214 13.60 -5.11 14.55
CA THR A 214 13.91 -5.91 15.74
C THR A 214 15.38 -5.77 16.16
N VAL A 215 16.32 -5.79 15.20
CA VAL A 215 17.76 -5.59 15.46
C VAL A 215 17.99 -4.23 16.10
N HIS A 216 17.44 -3.16 15.52
CA HIS A 216 17.70 -1.81 15.99
C HIS A 216 16.91 -1.44 17.24
N MET A 217 15.78 -2.11 17.50
CA MET A 217 15.14 -2.10 18.81
C MET A 217 16.03 -2.77 19.86
N LEU A 218 16.63 -3.93 19.56
CA LEU A 218 17.55 -4.58 20.49
C LEU A 218 18.78 -3.71 20.78
N ASP A 219 19.39 -3.11 19.75
CA ASP A 219 20.48 -2.14 19.91
C ASP A 219 20.08 -1.02 20.91
N ALA A 220 18.88 -0.45 20.74
CA ALA A 220 18.37 0.59 21.62
C ALA A 220 18.18 0.11 23.06
N LEU A 221 17.54 -1.05 23.24
CA LEU A 221 17.27 -1.67 24.55
C LEU A 221 18.56 -2.11 25.27
N GLU A 222 19.67 -2.31 24.54
CA GLU A 222 21.01 -2.57 25.10
C GLU A 222 21.78 -1.28 25.44
N GLY A 223 21.14 -0.12 25.34
CA GLY A 223 21.71 1.19 25.69
C GLY A 223 22.22 1.99 24.50
N ASN A 224 22.28 1.44 23.29
CA ASN A 224 22.63 2.17 22.07
C ASN A 224 21.40 2.86 21.45
N TRP A 225 20.68 3.64 22.27
CA TRP A 225 19.43 4.29 21.91
C TRP A 225 19.54 5.19 20.66
N GLU A 226 20.58 6.03 20.59
CA GLU A 226 20.81 6.94 19.45
C GLU A 226 20.90 6.19 18.12
N LYS A 227 21.73 5.13 18.08
CA LYS A 227 21.93 4.30 16.90
C LYS A 227 20.63 3.60 16.52
N GLY A 228 20.00 2.91 17.47
CA GLY A 228 18.77 2.15 17.20
C GLY A 228 17.65 3.04 16.67
N ILE A 229 17.43 4.20 17.30
CA ILE A 229 16.41 5.16 16.88
C ILE A 229 16.74 5.79 15.52
N SER A 230 18.01 6.15 15.26
CA SER A 230 18.40 6.69 13.96
C SER A 230 18.10 5.71 12.83
N HIS A 231 18.50 4.44 12.96
CA HIS A 231 18.26 3.43 11.93
C HIS A 231 16.77 3.16 11.68
N ILE A 232 15.94 3.19 12.72
CA ILE A 232 14.48 3.04 12.56
C ILE A 232 13.88 4.28 11.88
N LEU A 233 14.38 5.49 12.16
CA LEU A 233 13.96 6.71 11.46
C LEU A 233 14.40 6.72 9.98
N ASP A 234 15.60 6.21 9.67
CA ASP A 234 16.05 6.02 8.28
C ASP A 234 15.13 5.05 7.54
N HIS A 235 14.62 4.04 8.24
CA HIS A 235 13.66 3.07 7.71
C HIS A 235 12.27 3.69 7.43
N VAL A 236 11.82 4.64 8.25
CA VAL A 236 10.62 5.45 7.97
C VAL A 236 10.84 6.27 6.69
N GLU A 237 12.00 6.90 6.53
CA GLU A 237 12.33 7.69 5.34
C GLU A 237 12.41 6.82 4.07
N LEU A 238 12.97 5.62 4.14
CA LEU A 238 12.90 4.64 3.05
C LEU A 238 11.44 4.37 2.65
N GLY A 239 10.58 4.14 3.63
CA GLY A 239 9.15 3.92 3.43
C GLY A 239 8.48 5.07 2.67
N LYS A 240 8.73 6.33 3.08
CA LYS A 240 8.22 7.54 2.41
C LYS A 240 8.69 7.63 0.96
N LYS A 241 9.99 7.45 0.70
CA LYS A 241 10.56 7.46 -0.66
C LYS A 241 9.91 6.39 -1.55
N ALA A 242 9.72 5.18 -1.02
CA ALA A 242 9.10 4.08 -1.73
C ALA A 242 7.61 4.33 -2.01
N VAL A 243 6.83 4.82 -1.04
CA VAL A 243 5.40 5.14 -1.25
C VAL A 243 5.24 6.19 -2.34
N LYS A 244 6.03 7.26 -2.28
CA LYS A 244 6.01 8.40 -3.21
C LYS A 244 6.30 8.02 -4.65
N THR A 245 7.15 7.03 -4.87
CA THR A 245 7.63 6.65 -6.20
C THR A 245 7.00 5.36 -6.72
N GLY A 246 6.26 4.64 -5.88
CA GLY A 246 5.65 3.36 -6.22
C GLY A 246 4.66 3.45 -7.37
N ARG A 247 4.87 2.62 -8.39
CA ARG A 247 4.05 2.55 -9.60
C ARG A 247 2.94 1.52 -9.54
N SER A 248 3.11 0.47 -8.72
CA SER A 248 2.10 -0.55 -8.49
C SER A 248 1.52 -0.47 -7.09
N LEU A 249 0.24 -0.83 -6.98
CA LEU A 249 -0.54 -0.84 -5.78
C LEU A 249 0.05 -1.78 -4.74
N ILE A 250 0.42 -3.00 -5.14
CA ILE A 250 0.97 -3.98 -4.18
C ILE A 250 2.31 -3.52 -3.62
N PHE A 251 3.18 -2.96 -4.46
CA PHE A 251 4.45 -2.40 -4.05
C PHE A 251 4.25 -1.25 -3.04
N ASN A 252 3.38 -0.30 -3.38
CA ASN A 252 3.02 0.82 -2.51
C ASN A 252 2.44 0.34 -1.17
N LEU A 253 1.55 -0.66 -1.17
CA LEU A 253 1.00 -1.24 0.05
C LEU A 253 2.06 -1.89 0.95
N VAL A 254 3.05 -2.58 0.37
CA VAL A 254 4.18 -3.14 1.14
C VAL A 254 5.06 -2.03 1.71
N ALA A 255 5.36 -0.98 0.94
CA ALA A 255 6.09 0.19 1.43
C ALA A 255 5.41 0.84 2.65
N LYS A 256 4.07 0.97 2.61
CA LYS A 256 3.29 1.48 3.75
C LYS A 256 3.36 0.57 4.97
N ALA A 257 3.27 -0.74 4.76
CA ALA A 257 3.40 -1.70 5.84
C ALA A 257 4.79 -1.60 6.49
N VAL A 258 5.85 -1.51 5.68
CA VAL A 258 7.23 -1.32 6.15
C VAL A 258 7.37 -0.05 6.99
N MET A 259 6.84 1.09 6.52
CA MET A 259 6.83 2.34 7.27
C MET A 259 6.04 2.23 8.57
N LYS A 260 4.85 1.62 8.54
CA LYS A 260 4.01 1.40 9.73
C LYS A 260 4.71 0.56 10.79
N GLU A 261 5.42 -0.49 10.40
CA GLU A 261 6.20 -1.33 11.32
C GLU A 261 7.33 -0.53 11.99
N ALA A 262 8.01 0.37 11.26
CA ALA A 262 9.04 1.23 11.82
C ALA A 262 8.45 2.26 12.81
N LEU A 263 7.32 2.88 12.49
CA LEU A 263 6.61 3.79 13.39
C LEU A 263 6.15 3.08 14.68
N ASN A 264 5.62 1.86 14.56
CA ASN A 264 5.25 1.04 15.70
C ASN A 264 6.46 0.68 16.58
N ALA A 265 7.63 0.42 15.97
CA ALA A 265 8.87 0.17 16.71
C ALA A 265 9.32 1.41 17.49
N LEU A 266 9.27 2.61 16.90
CA LEU A 266 9.53 3.87 17.60
C LEU A 266 8.57 4.08 18.77
N ALA A 267 7.27 3.89 18.54
CA ALA A 267 6.26 4.01 19.59
C ALA A 267 6.49 3.01 20.73
N ALA A 268 6.89 1.77 20.41
CA ALA A 268 7.23 0.78 21.43
C ALA A 268 8.46 1.21 22.25
N LEU A 269 9.53 1.69 21.61
CA LEU A 269 10.73 2.16 22.31
C LEU A 269 10.48 3.40 23.17
N MET A 270 9.68 4.36 22.70
CA MET A 270 9.33 5.55 23.51
C MET A 270 8.56 5.21 24.78
N ASN A 271 7.90 4.05 24.82
CA ASN A 271 7.19 3.57 25.99
C ASN A 271 8.10 2.88 27.03
N GLU A 272 9.39 2.74 26.76
CA GLU A 272 10.33 2.14 27.72
C GLU A 272 10.73 3.11 28.84
N PRO A 273 10.89 2.59 30.08
CA PRO A 273 11.37 3.36 31.23
C PRO A 273 12.65 4.14 30.97
N GLU A 274 13.60 3.48 30.33
CA GLU A 274 14.96 3.97 30.13
C GLU A 274 15.08 4.85 28.87
N PHE A 275 13.98 5.10 28.15
CA PHE A 275 14.00 5.86 26.90
C PHE A 275 14.51 7.30 27.11
N PRO A 276 15.62 7.71 26.46
CA PRO A 276 16.17 9.04 26.65
C PRO A 276 15.26 10.13 26.07
N LYS A 277 14.79 11.06 26.92
CA LYS A 277 13.93 12.19 26.52
C LYS A 277 14.54 13.06 25.42
N SER A 278 15.87 13.16 25.33
CA SER A 278 16.56 13.89 24.25
C SER A 278 16.26 13.32 22.86
N LEU A 279 16.00 12.01 22.75
CA LEU A 279 15.71 11.36 21.47
C LEU A 279 14.30 11.60 20.96
N CYS A 280 13.36 11.96 21.84
CA CYS A 280 12.06 12.44 21.41
C CYS A 280 12.21 13.67 20.50
N LYS A 281 13.19 14.55 20.77
CA LYS A 281 13.46 15.70 19.90
C LYS A 281 13.92 15.25 18.51
N THR A 282 14.83 14.26 18.43
CA THR A 282 15.26 13.67 17.16
C THR A 282 14.07 13.08 16.39
N ILE A 283 13.17 12.38 17.06
CA ILE A 283 11.95 11.83 16.43
C ILE A 283 11.07 12.97 15.90
N VAL A 284 10.83 14.01 16.68
CA VAL A 284 10.05 15.19 16.27
C VAL A 284 10.69 15.89 15.07
N ASP A 285 12.00 16.09 15.08
CA ASP A 285 12.72 16.76 14.00
C ASP A 285 12.72 15.92 12.71
N ARG A 286 12.79 14.59 12.84
CA ARG A 286 12.82 13.65 11.71
C ARG A 286 11.45 13.15 11.24
N LEU A 287 10.36 13.49 11.93
CA LEU A 287 9.00 13.19 11.50
C LEU A 287 8.19 14.45 11.16
N PRO A 288 8.62 15.30 10.19
CA PRO A 288 7.85 16.48 9.78
C PRO A 288 6.46 16.10 9.24
N PRO A 289 5.52 17.05 9.07
CA PRO A 289 4.26 16.75 8.40
C PRO A 289 4.48 16.05 7.06
N ILE A 290 3.81 14.92 6.83
CA ILE A 290 3.91 14.17 5.57
C ILE A 290 2.83 14.59 4.57
N GLY A 291 3.22 14.65 3.30
CA GLY A 291 2.35 15.00 2.18
C GLY A 291 1.49 13.83 1.70
N PRO A 292 0.38 14.07 0.97
CA PRO A 292 -0.44 13.01 0.37
C PRO A 292 0.31 12.07 -0.57
N ASP A 293 1.42 12.50 -1.16
CA ASP A 293 2.29 11.67 -1.99
C ASP A 293 3.09 10.65 -1.16
N GLU A 294 3.34 10.90 0.12
CA GLU A 294 4.16 10.06 0.99
C GLU A 294 3.36 9.01 1.78
N PHE A 295 2.02 9.10 1.79
CA PHE A 295 1.15 8.08 2.38
C PHE A 295 0.00 7.62 1.47
N GLY A 296 -0.30 8.35 0.40
CA GLY A 296 -1.42 8.08 -0.50
C GLY A 296 -1.17 6.93 -1.47
N THR A 297 -2.15 6.66 -2.32
CA THR A 297 -2.13 5.58 -3.32
C THR A 297 -2.50 6.06 -4.73
N ARG A 298 -2.67 7.36 -4.90
CA ARG A 298 -3.08 8.01 -6.14
C ARG A 298 -2.29 7.56 -7.35
N ILE A 299 -0.96 7.62 -7.29
CA ILE A 299 -0.09 7.27 -8.43
C ILE A 299 -0.31 5.82 -8.87
N PRO A 300 -0.13 4.81 -8.00
CA PRO A 300 -0.31 3.42 -8.41
C PRO A 300 -1.75 3.09 -8.82
N LEU A 301 -2.76 3.71 -8.21
CA LEU A 301 -4.15 3.55 -8.65
C LEU A 301 -4.38 4.09 -10.07
N LEU A 302 -3.81 5.26 -10.40
CA LEU A 302 -3.87 5.82 -11.75
C LEU A 302 -3.16 4.92 -12.75
N LEU A 303 -1.96 4.45 -12.44
CA LEU A 303 -1.15 3.64 -13.35
C LEU A 303 -1.78 2.26 -13.61
N GLU A 304 -2.18 1.54 -12.57
CA GLU A 304 -2.87 0.25 -12.76
C GLU A 304 -4.22 0.44 -13.47
N GLY A 305 -4.93 1.50 -13.11
CA GLY A 305 -6.18 1.88 -13.76
C GLY A 305 -6.04 2.16 -15.26
N PHE A 306 -5.00 2.92 -15.65
CA PHE A 306 -4.63 3.16 -17.05
C PHE A 306 -4.43 1.84 -17.79
N PHE A 307 -3.68 0.92 -17.18
CA PHE A 307 -3.43 -0.40 -17.78
C PHE A 307 -4.70 -1.22 -17.95
N PHE A 308 -5.58 -1.28 -16.94
CA PHE A 308 -6.87 -1.98 -17.05
C PHE A 308 -7.73 -1.42 -18.19
N CYS A 309 -7.74 -0.10 -18.41
CA CYS A 309 -8.45 0.53 -19.52
C CYS A 309 -7.91 0.08 -20.89
N HIS A 310 -6.60 -0.15 -21.03
CA HIS A 310 -5.99 -0.60 -22.28
C HIS A 310 -6.26 -2.07 -22.60
N GLN A 311 -6.51 -2.89 -21.58
CA GLN A 311 -6.84 -4.31 -21.74
C GLN A 311 -8.29 -4.60 -22.13
N VAL A 312 -9.14 -3.59 -22.26
CA VAL A 312 -10.50 -3.79 -22.80
C VAL A 312 -10.35 -4.15 -24.29
N GLU A 313 -10.31 -5.46 -24.58
CA GLU A 313 -10.22 -6.02 -25.93
C GLU A 313 -11.42 -5.60 -26.79
N GLU A 314 -11.29 -5.74 -28.10
CA GLU A 314 -12.40 -5.63 -29.07
C GLU A 314 -13.39 -6.79 -28.87
N GLY A 315 -14.20 -6.70 -27.82
CA GLY A 315 -15.32 -7.61 -27.62
C GLY A 315 -16.37 -7.38 -28.71
N GLY A 316 -16.86 -8.47 -29.32
CA GLY A 316 -17.83 -8.43 -30.41
C GLY A 316 -19.09 -7.59 -30.15
N LEU A 317 -19.88 -7.36 -31.22
CA LEU A 317 -21.06 -6.49 -31.47
C LEU A 317 -21.82 -5.72 -30.35
N LEU A 318 -21.69 -6.06 -29.08
CA LEU A 318 -22.38 -5.47 -27.91
C LEU A 318 -21.43 -4.80 -26.89
N LEU A 319 -20.12 -4.73 -27.18
CA LEU A 319 -19.15 -3.98 -26.38
C LEU A 319 -18.79 -2.68 -27.09
N GLN A 320 -19.04 -1.55 -26.42
CA GLN A 320 -18.53 -0.25 -26.85
C GLN A 320 -17.29 0.08 -26.03
N LYS A 321 -16.11 -0.27 -26.56
CA LYS A 321 -14.80 -0.15 -25.89
C LYS A 321 -14.61 1.21 -25.20
N ASN A 322 -14.82 2.31 -25.92
CA ASN A 322 -14.65 3.67 -25.39
C ASN A 322 -15.56 3.96 -24.19
N ARG A 323 -16.81 3.48 -24.20
CA ARG A 323 -17.73 3.67 -23.07
C ARG A 323 -17.37 2.82 -21.87
N THR A 324 -16.95 1.57 -22.12
CA THR A 324 -16.46 0.70 -21.06
C THR A 324 -15.25 1.33 -20.40
N GLN A 325 -14.27 1.78 -21.18
CA GLN A 325 -13.10 2.52 -20.70
C GLN A 325 -13.50 3.76 -19.92
N GLN A 326 -14.49 4.53 -20.38
CA GLN A 326 -14.99 5.69 -19.65
C GLN A 326 -15.54 5.33 -18.26
N TYR A 327 -16.30 4.23 -18.12
CA TYR A 327 -16.77 3.80 -16.79
C TYR A 327 -15.63 3.53 -15.81
N PHE A 328 -14.56 2.87 -16.28
CA PHE A 328 -13.36 2.65 -15.48
C PHE A 328 -12.62 3.96 -15.18
N CYS A 329 -12.44 4.84 -16.18
CA CYS A 329 -11.77 6.12 -15.99
C CYS A 329 -12.53 7.03 -15.02
N ASP A 330 -13.86 7.09 -15.11
CA ASP A 330 -14.72 7.83 -14.19
C ASP A 330 -14.59 7.30 -12.76
N PHE A 331 -14.58 5.97 -12.60
CA PHE A 331 -14.39 5.32 -11.30
C PHE A 331 -13.03 5.62 -10.69
N LEU A 332 -11.96 5.45 -11.46
CA LEU A 332 -10.61 5.72 -11.01
C LEU A 332 -10.41 7.19 -10.70
N SER A 333 -10.96 8.10 -11.52
CA SER A 333 -10.91 9.53 -11.28
C SER A 333 -11.62 9.91 -9.98
N LYS A 334 -12.79 9.34 -9.72
CA LYS A 334 -13.49 9.52 -8.44
C LYS A 334 -12.67 9.00 -7.26
N LEU A 335 -12.12 7.80 -7.36
CA LEU A 335 -11.29 7.20 -6.32
C LEU A 335 -10.04 8.06 -6.03
N VAL A 336 -9.35 8.49 -7.07
CA VAL A 336 -8.16 9.33 -6.98
C VAL A 336 -8.49 10.72 -6.42
N ASN A 337 -9.61 11.30 -6.82
CA ASN A 337 -10.07 12.57 -6.26
C ASN A 337 -10.51 12.40 -4.79
N SER A 338 -11.03 11.23 -4.41
CA SER A 338 -11.37 10.93 -3.02
C SER A 338 -10.15 10.82 -2.11
N GLU A 339 -8.96 10.48 -2.62
CA GLU A 339 -7.73 10.56 -1.81
C GLU A 339 -7.25 12.01 -1.59
N LYS A 340 -7.71 12.97 -2.40
CA LYS A 340 -7.42 14.40 -2.17
C LYS A 340 -8.32 15.02 -1.10
N ILE A 341 -9.44 14.37 -0.81
CA ILE A 341 -10.45 14.84 0.12
C ILE A 341 -10.38 13.92 1.35
N PRO A 342 -10.12 14.44 2.55
CA PRO A 342 -10.04 13.57 3.72
C PRO A 342 -11.40 12.89 4.00
N PRO A 343 -11.42 11.64 4.50
CA PRO A 343 -12.63 10.85 4.70
C PRO A 343 -13.75 11.57 5.45
N PHE A 344 -13.45 12.39 6.45
CA PHE A 344 -14.48 13.13 7.18
C PHE A 344 -15.30 14.11 6.31
N LYS A 345 -14.75 14.53 5.16
CA LYS A 345 -15.40 15.41 4.18
C LYS A 345 -16.10 14.66 3.06
N TRP A 346 -16.10 13.32 3.07
CA TRP A 346 -16.84 12.55 2.08
C TRP A 346 -18.34 12.65 2.33
N GLU A 347 -19.07 13.15 1.34
CA GLU A 347 -20.54 13.20 1.34
C GLU A 347 -21.17 11.81 1.18
N SER A 348 -20.46 10.92 0.47
CA SER A 348 -20.82 9.51 0.26
C SER A 348 -19.55 8.69 0.08
N THR A 349 -19.64 7.37 0.29
CA THR A 349 -18.52 6.47 0.05
C THR A 349 -18.06 6.63 -1.40
N PRO A 350 -16.77 6.95 -1.68
CA PRO A 350 -16.29 7.24 -3.03
C PRO A 350 -16.39 6.03 -3.99
N LEU A 351 -16.71 4.85 -3.45
CA LEU A 351 -16.92 3.61 -4.18
C LEU A 351 -18.36 3.39 -4.64
N GLU A 352 -19.32 4.20 -4.18
CA GLU A 352 -20.70 4.12 -4.64
C GLU A 352 -20.85 4.76 -6.02
N MET A 353 -20.51 3.99 -7.06
CA MET A 353 -20.86 4.35 -8.43
C MET A 353 -22.18 3.71 -8.85
N LYS A 354 -23.20 4.55 -8.98
CA LYS A 354 -24.42 4.18 -9.69
C LYS A 354 -24.17 4.35 -11.19
N VAL A 355 -24.29 3.26 -11.94
CA VAL A 355 -24.39 3.34 -13.41
C VAL A 355 -25.63 4.19 -13.71
N LYS A 356 -25.47 5.28 -14.48
CA LYS A 356 -26.58 6.18 -14.80
C LYS A 356 -27.68 5.41 -15.55
N ASN A 357 -28.91 5.48 -15.05
CA ASN A 357 -30.09 4.85 -15.63
C ASN A 357 -30.91 5.90 -16.40
N GLY A 358 -30.93 5.81 -17.74
CA GLY A 358 -31.77 6.60 -18.63
C GLY A 358 -32.71 5.71 -19.46
N VAL A 359 -33.67 6.30 -20.19
CA VAL A 359 -34.54 5.52 -21.08
C VAL A 359 -33.65 4.81 -22.12
N PHE A 360 -33.78 3.49 -22.25
CA PHE A 360 -32.92 2.61 -23.07
C PHE A 360 -31.47 2.40 -22.60
N TRP A 361 -31.12 2.77 -21.35
CA TRP A 361 -29.77 2.54 -20.84
C TRP A 361 -29.32 1.09 -20.94
N TRP A 362 -30.21 0.13 -20.72
CA TRP A 362 -29.92 -1.31 -20.79
C TRP A 362 -29.50 -1.77 -22.20
N LEU A 363 -29.81 -1.01 -23.25
CA LEU A 363 -29.39 -1.30 -24.64
C LEU A 363 -27.99 -0.78 -24.96
N GLN A 364 -27.51 0.24 -24.25
CA GLN A 364 -26.23 0.89 -24.54
C GLN A 364 -25.09 0.16 -23.81
N ASN A 365 -24.13 -0.41 -24.56
CA ASN A 365 -22.98 -1.12 -24.01
C ASN A 365 -23.30 -2.18 -22.92
N PRO A 366 -24.27 -3.10 -23.13
CA PRO A 366 -24.70 -4.03 -22.09
C PRO A 366 -23.56 -4.91 -21.59
N ARG A 367 -22.66 -5.33 -22.48
CA ARG A 367 -21.49 -6.13 -22.11
C ARG A 367 -20.49 -5.33 -21.28
N GLY A 368 -20.19 -4.08 -21.66
CA GLY A 368 -19.30 -3.21 -20.91
C GLY A 368 -19.84 -2.85 -19.53
N LYS A 369 -21.16 -2.66 -19.41
CA LYS A 369 -21.85 -2.48 -18.12
C LYS A 369 -21.75 -3.71 -17.25
N SER A 370 -22.04 -4.89 -17.79
CA SER A 370 -21.86 -6.14 -17.07
C SER A 370 -20.41 -6.32 -16.61
N MET A 371 -19.42 -6.00 -17.45
CA MET A 371 -18.01 -6.06 -17.07
C MET A 371 -17.66 -5.08 -15.95
N PHE A 372 -18.16 -3.85 -16.01
CA PHE A 372 -17.94 -2.83 -14.99
C PHE A 372 -18.67 -3.17 -13.69
N GLU A 373 -19.91 -3.62 -13.76
CA GLU A 373 -20.64 -4.13 -12.59
C GLU A 373 -19.97 -5.35 -11.99
N ASP A 374 -19.47 -6.29 -12.79
CA ASP A 374 -18.71 -7.43 -12.31
C ASP A 374 -17.42 -6.97 -11.65
N PHE A 375 -16.74 -5.97 -12.20
CA PHE A 375 -15.58 -5.34 -11.57
C PHE A 375 -15.95 -4.74 -10.20
N LEU A 376 -17.04 -3.97 -10.10
CA LEU A 376 -17.56 -3.40 -8.85
C LEU A 376 -18.00 -4.46 -7.84
N LYS A 377 -18.65 -5.55 -8.30
CA LYS A 377 -19.16 -6.65 -7.45
C LYS A 377 -18.05 -7.60 -7.02
N ARG A 378 -16.98 -7.75 -7.81
CA ARG A 378 -15.83 -8.58 -7.46
C ARG A 378 -15.15 -8.01 -6.23
N LYS A 379 -14.57 -8.91 -5.42
CA LYS A 379 -13.79 -8.58 -4.21
C LYS A 379 -12.68 -7.53 -4.46
N GLY A 380 -12.23 -7.36 -5.71
CA GLY A 380 -11.24 -6.36 -6.11
C GLY A 380 -11.61 -4.93 -5.71
N VAL A 381 -12.86 -4.49 -5.88
CA VAL A 381 -13.26 -3.12 -5.52
C VAL A 381 -13.42 -2.93 -4.01
N ARG A 382 -13.83 -3.97 -3.27
CA ARG A 382 -13.74 -3.95 -1.80
C ARG A 382 -12.30 -3.77 -1.32
N ASN A 383 -11.34 -4.42 -2.00
CA ASN A 383 -9.92 -4.27 -1.66
C ASN A 383 -9.37 -2.87 -1.97
N LEU A 384 -9.97 -2.12 -2.92
CA LEU A 384 -9.61 -0.73 -3.17
C LEU A 384 -9.99 0.17 -1.99
N PHE A 385 -11.13 -0.08 -1.35
CA PHE A 385 -11.49 0.59 -0.09
C PHE A 385 -10.41 0.40 0.97
N THR A 386 -10.07 -0.86 1.24
CA THR A 386 -9.05 -1.23 2.21
C THR A 386 -7.70 -0.59 1.89
N THR A 387 -7.41 -0.35 0.61
CA THR A 387 -6.17 0.30 0.18
C THR A 387 -6.17 1.79 0.56
N VAL A 388 -7.27 2.49 0.30
CA VAL A 388 -7.44 3.89 0.72
C VAL A 388 -7.42 4.00 2.24
N PHE A 389 -8.11 3.09 2.95
CA PHE A 389 -8.05 3.02 4.42
C PHE A 389 -6.62 2.84 4.93
N LYS A 390 -5.84 1.94 4.32
CA LYS A 390 -4.43 1.73 4.72
C LYS A 390 -3.57 2.99 4.57
N ALA A 391 -3.87 3.87 3.61
CA ALA A 391 -3.20 5.16 3.47
C ALA A 391 -3.48 6.07 4.68
N TYR A 392 -4.75 6.22 5.05
CA TYR A 392 -5.14 7.05 6.20
C TYR A 392 -4.73 6.44 7.54
N SER A 393 -4.80 5.11 7.68
CA SER A 393 -4.28 4.39 8.85
C SER A 393 -2.79 4.66 9.07
N LEU A 394 -2.01 4.66 8.00
CA LEU A 394 -0.60 5.00 8.07
C LEU A 394 -0.37 6.45 8.47
N LYS A 395 -1.12 7.40 7.90
CA LYS A 395 -1.06 8.82 8.28
C LYS A 395 -1.39 9.02 9.75
N ALA A 396 -2.43 8.36 10.26
CA ALA A 396 -2.83 8.42 11.65
C ALA A 396 -1.71 7.89 12.58
N VAL A 397 -1.12 6.74 12.25
CA VAL A 397 0.00 6.18 13.03
C VAL A 397 1.22 7.11 13.00
N TYR A 398 1.54 7.70 11.86
CA TYR A 398 2.63 8.66 11.73
C TYR A 398 2.43 9.88 12.64
N ASP A 399 1.25 10.49 12.57
CA ASP A 399 0.91 11.67 13.37
C ASP A 399 0.92 11.37 14.86
N MET A 400 0.27 10.28 15.27
CA MET A 400 0.23 9.87 16.67
C MET A 400 1.63 9.54 17.20
N THR A 401 2.53 8.99 16.38
CA THR A 401 3.92 8.73 16.78
C THR A 401 4.66 10.04 17.05
N ARG A 402 4.48 11.05 16.20
CA ARG A 402 5.07 12.38 16.45
C ARG A 402 4.46 13.05 17.68
N ILE A 403 3.13 13.06 17.80
CA ILE A 403 2.42 13.66 18.94
C ILE A 403 2.88 12.98 20.24
N SER A 404 3.09 11.66 20.24
CA SER A 404 3.68 10.93 21.36
C SER A 404 5.06 11.47 21.74
N ALA A 405 5.96 11.63 20.76
CA ALA A 405 7.29 12.19 21.02
C ALA A 405 7.22 13.62 21.59
N GLU A 406 6.33 14.47 21.07
CA GLU A 406 6.10 15.83 21.61
C GLU A 406 5.52 15.80 23.02
N LEU A 407 4.61 14.88 23.31
CA LEU A 407 4.07 14.66 24.64
C LEU A 407 5.16 14.26 25.63
N HIS A 408 6.06 13.34 25.27
CA HIS A 408 7.21 12.97 26.11
C HIS A 408 8.13 14.18 26.39
N LEU A 409 8.35 15.06 25.40
CA LEU A 409 9.11 16.30 25.58
C LEU A 409 8.41 17.27 26.55
N ALA A 410 7.10 17.46 26.38
CA ALA A 410 6.29 18.38 27.18
C ALA A 410 5.85 17.79 28.54
N TYR A 411 6.11 16.51 28.79
CA TYR A 411 5.59 15.83 29.97
C TYR A 411 6.05 16.49 31.28
N GLN A 412 5.08 16.71 32.17
CA GLN A 412 5.24 17.29 33.49
C GLN A 412 4.59 16.36 34.51
N PRO A 413 5.35 15.81 35.48
CA PRO A 413 4.79 15.02 36.56
C PRO A 413 3.65 15.76 37.29
N GLY A 414 2.57 15.04 37.61
CA GLY A 414 1.40 15.58 38.30
C GLY A 414 0.40 16.35 37.44
N LYS A 415 0.74 16.70 36.18
CA LYS A 415 -0.20 17.31 35.24
C LYS A 415 -0.94 16.24 34.44
N PRO A 416 -2.29 16.31 34.29
CA PRO A 416 -3.04 15.37 33.47
C PRO A 416 -2.54 15.37 32.02
N VAL A 417 -2.32 14.20 31.44
CA VAL A 417 -1.83 14.05 30.05
C VAL A 417 -2.70 14.79 29.04
N GLU A 418 -4.03 14.73 29.20
CA GLU A 418 -4.97 15.48 28.35
C GLU A 418 -4.65 16.97 28.34
N GLU A 419 -4.36 17.57 29.50
CA GLU A 419 -4.05 18.99 29.60
C GLU A 419 -2.72 19.34 28.90
N ILE A 420 -1.74 18.42 28.92
CA ILE A 420 -0.48 18.59 28.20
C ILE A 420 -0.73 18.51 26.69
N LEU A 421 -1.48 17.50 26.24
CA LEU A 421 -1.84 17.30 24.84
C LEU A 421 -2.54 18.55 24.26
N GLN A 422 -3.51 19.13 24.98
CA GLN A 422 -4.20 20.35 24.56
C GLN A 422 -3.26 21.58 24.45
N GLY A 423 -2.08 21.52 25.07
CA GLY A 423 -1.02 22.53 24.93
C GLY A 423 -0.11 22.33 23.72
N LEU A 424 -0.13 21.14 23.07
CA LEU A 424 0.70 20.85 21.91
C LEU A 424 0.09 21.40 20.62
N ASP A 425 0.88 22.14 19.86
CA ASP A 425 0.41 22.71 18.59
C ASP A 425 0.07 21.63 17.56
N THR A 426 0.85 20.54 17.49
CA THR A 426 0.55 19.44 16.55
C THR A 426 -0.73 18.72 16.92
N TYR A 427 -0.98 18.41 18.19
CA TYR A 427 -2.22 17.76 18.61
C TYR A 427 -3.46 18.57 18.25
N ARG A 428 -3.38 19.91 18.34
CA ARG A 428 -4.49 20.82 17.97
C ARG A 428 -4.63 21.02 16.47
N SER A 429 -3.51 21.11 15.74
CA SER A 429 -3.50 21.50 14.32
C SER A 429 -3.51 20.31 13.36
N TRP A 430 -2.99 19.15 13.79
CA TRP A 430 -2.97 17.93 13.00
C TRP A 430 -4.25 17.17 13.27
N VAL A 431 -5.19 17.38 12.36
CA VAL A 431 -6.52 16.80 12.42
C VAL A 431 -6.48 15.37 11.91
N ASP A 432 -7.12 14.46 12.63
CA ASP A 432 -7.39 13.11 12.14
C ASP A 432 -8.25 13.18 10.87
N LEU A 433 -7.69 12.72 9.76
CA LEU A 433 -8.33 12.77 8.44
C LEU A 433 -9.59 11.89 8.36
N CYS A 434 -9.77 10.97 9.29
CA CYS A 434 -10.98 10.16 9.39
C CYS A 434 -12.17 10.92 9.98
N THR A 435 -11.92 11.81 10.95
CA THR A 435 -12.98 12.48 11.74
C THR A 435 -13.10 13.98 11.56
N GLY A 436 -12.03 14.64 11.11
CA GLY A 436 -11.96 16.09 11.11
C GLY A 436 -11.75 16.70 12.51
N LYS A 437 -11.39 15.88 13.51
CA LYS A 437 -11.12 16.30 14.89
C LYS A 437 -9.68 15.93 15.31
N PRO A 438 -9.15 16.46 16.42
CA PRO A 438 -7.93 15.92 17.02
C PRO A 438 -8.04 14.42 17.30
N TYR A 439 -6.89 13.73 17.32
CA TYR A 439 -6.81 12.33 17.76
C TYR A 439 -7.36 12.19 19.20
N ILE A 440 -8.00 11.06 19.51
CA ILE A 440 -8.63 10.86 20.81
C ILE A 440 -7.64 10.25 21.79
N TRP A 441 -7.57 10.81 22.99
CA TRP A 441 -6.83 10.25 24.12
C TRP A 441 -7.75 9.47 25.06
N ASP A 442 -7.49 8.16 25.22
CA ASP A 442 -8.12 7.36 26.26
C ASP A 442 -7.17 7.28 27.46
N SER A 443 -7.47 8.03 28.53
CA SER A 443 -6.68 8.06 29.76
C SER A 443 -6.63 6.74 30.53
N ARG A 444 -7.66 5.87 30.40
CA ARG A 444 -7.72 4.58 31.10
C ARG A 444 -6.82 3.57 30.41
N LYS A 445 -6.88 3.52 29.08
CA LYS A 445 -6.04 2.65 28.26
C LYS A 445 -4.67 3.23 28.00
N GLN A 446 -4.50 4.54 28.16
CA GLN A 446 -3.30 5.30 27.84
C GLN A 446 -2.88 5.17 26.36
N ILE A 447 -3.83 5.39 25.46
CA ILE A 447 -3.63 5.29 24.01
C ILE A 447 -4.08 6.58 23.32
N LEU A 448 -3.43 6.91 22.21
CA LEU A 448 -4.03 7.76 21.19
C LEU A 448 -4.67 6.89 20.13
N TYR A 449 -5.82 7.29 19.64
CA TYR A 449 -6.47 6.59 18.54
C TYR A 449 -7.25 7.53 17.62
N SER A 450 -7.44 7.07 16.39
CA SER A 450 -8.41 7.57 15.42
C SER A 450 -9.57 6.59 15.38
N ILE A 451 -10.81 7.05 15.23
CA ILE A 451 -12.00 6.17 15.15
C ILE A 451 -12.18 5.48 13.80
N GLY A 452 -11.15 5.50 12.94
CA GLY A 452 -11.24 4.85 11.64
C GLY A 452 -12.27 5.47 10.69
N MET A 453 -12.55 4.77 9.60
CA MET A 453 -13.37 5.30 8.51
C MET A 453 -14.85 4.90 8.61
N ASP A 454 -15.19 3.91 9.42
CA ASP A 454 -16.57 3.58 9.77
C ASP A 454 -17.22 4.66 10.65
N ARG A 455 -16.40 5.44 11.37
CA ARG A 455 -16.78 6.54 12.27
C ARG A 455 -17.57 6.06 13.49
N ASP A 456 -17.49 4.77 13.79
CA ASP A 456 -18.07 4.19 14.99
C ASP A 456 -16.97 4.17 16.06
N ASP A 457 -17.15 4.94 17.14
CA ASP A 457 -16.18 4.99 18.23
C ASP A 457 -16.29 3.73 19.10
N ASP A 458 -15.45 2.74 18.82
CA ASP A 458 -15.35 1.51 19.60
C ASP A 458 -14.45 1.68 20.86
N GLY A 459 -14.05 2.91 21.15
CA GLY A 459 -13.24 3.30 22.29
C GLY A 459 -11.78 2.87 22.15
N GLY A 460 -11.25 2.79 20.94
CA GLY A 460 -9.96 2.18 20.65
C GLY A 460 -10.04 0.66 20.75
N LYS A 461 -10.96 0.02 20.02
CA LYS A 461 -10.92 -1.45 19.79
C LYS A 461 -10.75 -1.71 18.30
N VAL A 462 -9.86 -2.64 17.98
CA VAL A 462 -9.65 -3.05 16.58
C VAL A 462 -10.56 -4.21 16.25
N ASP A 463 -11.58 -4.01 15.40
CA ASP A 463 -12.23 -5.13 14.71
C ASP A 463 -11.38 -5.56 13.52
N ARG A 464 -10.88 -6.79 13.61
CA ARG A 464 -10.01 -7.41 12.61
C ARG A 464 -10.77 -7.87 11.37
N GLN A 465 -12.08 -8.03 11.45
CA GLN A 465 -12.88 -8.57 10.35
C GLN A 465 -13.24 -7.49 9.33
N THR A 466 -13.62 -6.31 9.80
CA THR A 466 -14.02 -5.18 8.96
C THR A 466 -12.81 -4.38 8.50
N MET A 467 -11.74 -4.30 9.31
CA MET A 467 -10.53 -3.50 9.06
C MET A 467 -10.79 -2.00 8.83
N ASP A 468 -12.01 -1.51 9.05
CA ASP A 468 -12.41 -0.11 8.84
C ASP A 468 -12.58 0.66 10.16
N THR A 469 -12.26 -0.02 11.28
CA THR A 469 -12.41 0.41 12.68
C THR A 469 -11.27 1.29 13.19
N ASP A 470 -11.35 1.62 14.49
CA ASP A 470 -10.34 2.37 15.23
C ASP A 470 -8.89 1.99 14.90
N ILE A 471 -8.11 3.02 14.58
CA ILE A 471 -6.66 2.93 14.38
C ILE A 471 -6.00 3.39 15.66
N ILE A 472 -5.31 2.47 16.33
CA ILE A 472 -4.76 2.70 17.66
C ILE A 472 -3.24 2.79 17.61
N LEU A 473 -2.68 3.74 18.35
CA LEU A 473 -1.28 3.75 18.74
C LEU A 473 -1.15 3.83 20.27
N PRO A 474 -0.50 2.85 20.91
CA PRO A 474 -0.08 2.98 22.29
C PRO A 474 0.97 4.09 22.42
N VAL A 475 0.62 5.17 23.12
CA VAL A 475 1.40 6.42 23.10
C VAL A 475 2.01 6.75 24.46
N VAL A 476 1.55 6.12 25.54
CA VAL A 476 2.08 6.39 26.88
C VAL A 476 1.86 5.19 27.82
N LEU A 477 2.88 4.43 28.16
CA LEU A 477 2.78 3.40 29.21
C LEU A 477 3.56 3.76 30.48
N TYR A 478 4.71 4.41 30.35
CA TYR A 478 5.65 4.56 31.47
C TYR A 478 5.46 5.81 32.34
N ILE A 479 4.69 6.78 31.88
CA ILE A 479 4.43 8.03 32.62
C ILE A 479 3.66 7.82 33.94
N ARG A 480 3.23 6.58 34.22
CA ARG A 480 2.47 6.21 35.40
C ARG A 480 3.27 5.28 36.32
N ASN A 481 4.46 5.71 36.73
CA ASN A 481 5.10 5.16 37.93
C ASN A 481 5.77 6.30 38.71
N ASP A 482 4.97 6.91 39.58
CA ASP A 482 5.38 7.44 40.89
C ASP A 482 4.12 7.43 41.77
N SER A 483 3.71 6.22 42.16
CA SER A 483 2.80 5.97 43.28
C SER A 483 3.21 4.71 44.00
#